data_AF-A4N3J4-F1
#
_entry.id   AF-A4N3J4-F1
#
_cell.length_a   1.000
_cell.length_b   1.000
_cell.length_c   1.000
_cell.angle_alpha   90.00
_cell.angle_beta   90.00
_cell.angle_gamma   90.00
#
_symmetry.space_group_name_H-M   'P 1'
#
loop_
_entity.id
_entity.type
_entity.pdbx_description
1 polymer ?
#
loop_
_entity_poly.entity_id
_entity_poly.type
_entity_poly.pdbx_seq_one_letter_code
_entity_poly.pdbx_strand_id
1 'polypeptide(L)'
;MLFWTLNLAMVTLLVTGIIMWRQYFSHYFSIPVLRIAILLHSASAFMLFTGILVHIYMAFWVKGSIRGIVEGWVTVRWAKKHHPRWYREEVLSKLEEDLLNEQSGKVGKTKVLFKGFGK
;
A
#
# COMPACT_ATOMS: atom_id res chain seq x y z
N MET A 1 8.00 -5.96 4.91
CA MET A 1 8.33 -7.16 4.13
C MET A 1 7.39 -7.36 2.95
N LEU A 2 6.06 -7.38 3.13
CA LEU A 2 5.08 -7.53 2.03
C LEU A 2 5.33 -6.60 0.83
N PHE A 3 5.70 -5.33 1.07
CA PHE A 3 6.04 -4.39 0.00
C PHE A 3 7.12 -4.91 -0.96
N TRP A 4 8.23 -5.42 -0.42
CA TRP A 4 9.35 -5.93 -1.21
C TRP A 4 8.97 -7.22 -1.93
N THR A 5 8.25 -8.11 -1.25
CA THR A 5 7.77 -9.38 -1.83
C THR A 5 6.86 -9.13 -3.04
N LEU A 6 5.88 -8.23 -2.92
CA LEU A 6 4.97 -7.90 -4.01
C LEU A 6 5.69 -7.23 -5.18
N ASN A 7 6.64 -6.32 -4.91
CA ASN A 7 7.43 -5.68 -5.97
C ASN A 7 8.31 -6.68 -6.73
N LEU A 8 9.04 -7.55 -6.02
CA LEU A 8 9.88 -8.57 -6.65
C LEU A 8 9.05 -9.56 -7.47
N ALA A 9 7.88 -9.96 -6.96
CA ALA A 9 6.97 -10.82 -7.70
C ALA A 9 6.45 -10.14 -8.98
N MET A 10 6.12 -8.84 -8.92
CA MET A 10 5.66 -8.07 -10.08
C MET A 10 6.74 -7.98 -11.17
N VAL A 11 7.98 -7.66 -10.79
CA VAL A 11 9.11 -7.58 -11.73
C VAL A 11 9.40 -8.96 -12.34
N THR A 12 9.40 -10.01 -11.52
CA THR A 12 9.64 -11.38 -12.00
C THR A 12 8.55 -11.81 -12.98
N LEU A 13 7.27 -11.53 -12.69
CA LEU A 13 6.16 -11.78 -13.60
C LEU A 13 6.29 -11.02 -14.91
N LEU A 14 6.69 -9.76 -14.87
CA LEU A 14 6.89 -8.94 -16.07
C LEU A 14 8.01 -9.51 -16.96
N VAL A 15 9.18 -9.79 -16.38
CA VAL A 15 10.34 -10.31 -17.13
C VAL A 15 10.05 -11.68 -17.71
N THR A 16 9.52 -12.60 -16.91
CA THR A 16 9.17 -13.95 -17.38
C THR A 16 8.01 -13.93 -18.37
N GLY A 17 7.04 -13.04 -18.20
CA GLY A 17 5.93 -12.84 -19.13
C GLY A 17 6.39 -12.36 -20.49
N ILE A 18 7.33 -11.41 -20.53
CA ILE A 18 7.96 -10.95 -21.78
C ILE A 18 8.71 -12.11 -22.45
N ILE A 19 9.52 -12.88 -21.71
CA ILE A 19 10.28 -14.02 -22.26
C ILE A 19 9.36 -15.09 -22.88
N MET A 20 8.24 -15.39 -22.22
CA MET A 20 7.28 -16.39 -22.70
C MET A 20 6.38 -15.90 -23.85
N TRP A 21 6.40 -14.61 -24.17
CA TRP A 21 5.49 -14.04 -25.14
C TRP A 21 5.76 -14.59 -26.54
N ARG A 22 4.91 -15.53 -26.96
CA ARG A 22 5.17 -16.35 -28.15
C ARG A 22 5.25 -15.55 -29.44
N GLN A 23 4.38 -14.56 -29.62
CA GLN A 23 4.32 -13.77 -30.85
C GLN A 23 5.56 -12.91 -31.09
N TYR A 24 6.12 -12.29 -30.05
CA TYR A 24 7.16 -11.27 -30.23
C TYR A 24 8.55 -11.74 -29.79
N PHE A 25 8.67 -12.37 -28.62
CA PHE A 25 9.95 -12.53 -27.94
C PHE A 25 10.45 -13.98 -27.85
N SER A 26 9.55 -14.97 -27.91
CA SER A 26 9.92 -16.37 -27.68
C SER A 26 10.99 -16.92 -28.63
N HIS A 27 11.07 -16.39 -29.85
CA HIS A 27 12.02 -16.85 -30.87
C HIS A 27 13.48 -16.44 -30.58
N TYR A 28 13.70 -15.46 -29.70
CA TYR A 28 15.05 -15.02 -29.31
C TYR A 28 15.66 -15.85 -28.17
N PHE A 29 14.87 -16.73 -27.55
CA PHE A 29 15.29 -17.49 -26.37
C PHE A 29 15.27 -18.99 -26.64
N SER A 30 16.21 -19.72 -26.04
CA SER A 30 16.29 -21.17 -26.19
C SER A 30 15.19 -21.88 -25.39
N ILE A 31 14.77 -23.06 -25.86
CA ILE A 31 13.74 -23.90 -25.22
C ILE A 31 13.95 -24.09 -23.70
N PRO A 32 15.17 -24.36 -23.17
CA PRO A 32 15.34 -24.51 -21.72
C PRO A 32 15.03 -23.22 -20.94
N VAL A 33 15.35 -22.05 -21.49
CA VAL A 33 15.05 -20.75 -20.86
C VAL A 33 13.54 -20.53 -20.77
N LEU A 34 12.79 -20.85 -21.82
CA LEU A 34 11.33 -20.76 -21.78
C LEU A 34 10.72 -21.65 -20.70
N ARG A 35 11.23 -22.87 -20.50
CA ARG A 35 10.73 -23.78 -19.46
C ARG A 35 10.93 -23.22 -18.06
N ILE A 36 12.12 -22.64 -17.80
CA ILE A 36 12.41 -21.98 -16.53
C ILE A 36 11.54 -20.74 -16.35
N ALA A 37 11.35 -19.94 -17.41
CA ALA A 37 10.50 -18.76 -17.36
C ALA A 37 9.05 -19.12 -17.01
N ILE A 38 8.49 -20.20 -17.58
CA ILE A 38 7.14 -20.70 -17.24
C ILE A 38 7.06 -21.10 -15.77
N LEU A 39 8.03 -21.87 -15.27
CA LEU A 39 8.06 -22.31 -13.88
C LEU A 39 8.12 -21.11 -12.92
N LEU A 40 9.02 -20.17 -13.17
CA LEU A 40 9.17 -18.95 -12.37
C LEU A 40 7.93 -18.06 -12.43
N HIS A 41 7.29 -17.94 -13.61
CA HIS A 41 6.08 -17.15 -13.77
C HIS A 41 4.93 -17.76 -12.97
N SER A 42 4.69 -19.06 -13.09
CA SER A 42 3.63 -19.75 -12.34
C SER A 42 3.86 -19.67 -10.83
N ALA A 43 5.09 -19.86 -10.36
CA ALA A 43 5.43 -19.73 -8.95
C ALA A 43 5.22 -18.28 -8.45
N SER A 44 5.65 -17.28 -9.22
CA SER A 44 5.49 -15.87 -8.88
C SER A 44 4.02 -15.44 -8.89
N ALA A 45 3.22 -15.94 -9.84
CA ALA A 45 1.79 -15.69 -9.90
C ALA A 45 1.08 -16.24 -8.65
N PHE A 46 1.45 -17.44 -8.22
CA PHE A 46 0.90 -18.04 -7.00
C PHE A 46 1.32 -17.28 -5.73
N MET A 47 2.58 -16.87 -5.62
CA MET A 47 3.06 -16.03 -4.51
C MET A 47 2.36 -14.68 -4.48
N LEU A 48 2.16 -14.04 -5.64
CA LEU A 48 1.47 -12.76 -5.72
C LEU A 48 -0.01 -12.88 -5.34
N PHE A 49 -0.68 -13.94 -5.82
CA PHE A 49 -2.07 -14.23 -5.46
C PHE A 49 -2.24 -14.41 -3.94
N THR A 50 -1.45 -15.29 -3.33
CA THR A 50 -1.49 -15.54 -1.88
C THR A 50 -1.08 -14.30 -1.07
N GLY A 51 -0.09 -13.54 -1.54
CA GLY A 51 0.33 -12.28 -0.93
C GLY A 51 -0.77 -11.21 -0.94
N ILE A 52 -1.53 -11.09 -2.03
CA ILE A 52 -2.68 -10.18 -2.12
C ILE A 52 -3.78 -10.59 -1.15
N LEU A 53 -4.09 -11.89 -1.01
CA LEU A 53 -5.08 -12.36 -0.04
C LEU A 53 -4.72 -11.96 1.39
N VAL A 54 -3.46 -12.17 1.80
CA VAL A 54 -2.95 -11.75 3.11
C VAL A 54 -3.01 -10.22 3.24
N HIS A 55 -2.65 -9.48 2.20
CA HIS A 55 -2.69 -8.02 2.21
C HIS A 55 -4.11 -7.47 2.44
N ILE A 56 -5.11 -8.00 1.71
CA ILE A 56 -6.52 -7.63 1.87
C ILE A 56 -7.02 -8.01 3.26
N TYR A 57 -6.67 -9.19 3.76
CA TYR A 57 -7.03 -9.63 5.10
C TYR A 57 -6.51 -8.65 6.17
N MET A 58 -5.25 -8.23 6.08
CA MET A 58 -4.67 -7.27 7.02
C MET A 58 -5.37 -5.90 6.95
N ALA A 59 -5.71 -5.44 5.74
CA ALA A 59 -6.44 -4.18 5.56
C ALA A 59 -7.83 -4.23 6.20
N PHE A 60 -8.52 -5.37 6.12
CA PHE A 60 -9.84 -5.56 6.73
C PHE A 60 -9.77 -5.73 8.26
N TRP A 61 -8.72 -6.40 8.76
CA TRP A 61 -8.54 -6.65 10.18
C TRP A 61 -8.23 -5.37 10.96
N VAL A 62 -7.34 -4.52 10.43
CA VAL A 62 -7.00 -3.24 11.05
C VAL A 62 -8.05 -2.20 10.70
N LYS A 63 -9.10 -2.13 11.52
CA LYS A 63 -10.21 -1.17 11.37
C LYS A 63 -9.70 0.26 11.22
N GLY A 64 -10.20 0.98 10.20
CA GLY A 64 -9.78 2.33 9.85
C GLY A 64 -8.72 2.42 8.74
N SER A 65 -8.01 1.32 8.42
CA SER A 65 -6.97 1.33 7.37
C SER A 65 -7.55 1.50 5.97
N ILE A 66 -8.65 0.82 5.66
CA ILE A 66 -9.34 0.96 4.36
C ILE A 66 -9.81 2.41 4.16
N ARG A 67 -10.36 3.04 5.20
CA ARG A 67 -10.74 4.45 5.14
C ARG A 67 -9.54 5.37 4.91
N GLY A 68 -8.41 5.07 5.56
CA GLY A 68 -7.15 5.78 5.30
C GLY A 68 -6.71 5.72 3.83
N ILE A 69 -6.91 4.59 3.16
CA ILE A 69 -6.57 4.41 1.74
C ILE A 69 -7.56 5.12 0.82
N VAL A 70 -8.87 5.01 1.09
CA VAL A 70 -9.92 5.54 0.20
C VAL A 70 -10.12 7.05 0.37
N GLU A 71 -10.14 7.53 1.61
CA GLU A 71 -10.41 8.94 1.91
C GLU A 71 -9.14 9.76 2.15
N GLY A 72 -7.98 9.11 2.30
CA GLY A 72 -6.69 9.78 2.47
C GLY A 72 -6.40 10.33 3.87
N TRP A 73 -7.27 10.08 4.86
CA TRP A 73 -7.09 10.53 6.24
C TRP A 73 -7.33 9.44 7.27
N VAL A 74 -6.61 9.51 8.40
CA VAL A 74 -6.72 8.58 9.53
C VAL A 74 -6.97 9.33 10.83
N THR A 75 -7.59 8.67 11.81
CA THR A 75 -7.79 9.31 13.12
C THR A 75 -6.48 9.35 13.90
N VAL A 76 -6.30 10.42 14.69
CA VAL A 76 -5.14 10.58 15.58
C VAL A 76 -5.00 9.39 16.53
N ARG A 77 -6.13 8.86 17.04
CA ARG A 77 -6.16 7.67 17.90
C ARG A 77 -5.67 6.41 17.19
N TRP A 78 -5.98 6.26 15.89
CA TRP A 78 -5.48 5.15 15.08
C TRP A 78 -3.97 5.26 14.86
N ALA A 79 -3.48 6.46 14.53
CA ALA A 79 -2.05 6.72 14.35
C ALA A 79 -1.27 6.41 15.63
N LYS A 80 -1.75 6.86 16.79
CA LYS A 80 -1.14 6.57 18.09
C LYS A 80 -1.08 5.06 18.41
N LYS A 81 -2.11 4.29 18.02
CA LYS A 81 -2.21 2.85 18.33
C LYS A 81 -1.38 1.97 17.38
N HIS A 82 -1.44 2.22 16.08
CA HIS A 82 -0.82 1.34 15.07
C HIS A 82 0.55 1.85 14.59
N HIS A 83 0.81 3.15 14.66
CA HIS A 83 2.06 3.79 14.22
C HIS A 83 2.57 4.81 15.23
N PRO A 84 2.97 4.38 16.45
CA PRO A 84 3.32 5.29 17.54
C PRO A 84 4.54 6.18 17.24
N ARG A 85 5.47 5.73 16.39
CA ARG A 85 6.64 6.52 16.00
C ARG A 85 6.25 7.67 15.06
N TRP A 86 5.50 7.37 14.01
CA TRP A 86 4.94 8.37 13.09
C TRP A 86 4.05 9.39 13.81
N TYR A 87 3.26 8.91 14.78
CA TYR A 87 2.44 9.80 15.60
C TYR A 87 3.27 10.84 16.36
N ARG A 88 4.39 10.45 16.95
CA ARG A 88 5.26 11.36 17.71
C ARG A 88 6.04 12.32 16.82
N GLU A 89 6.52 11.84 15.67
CA GLU A 89 7.42 12.62 14.81
C GLU A 89 6.69 13.67 13.98
N GLU A 90 5.53 13.32 13.40
CA GLU A 90 4.85 14.21 12.44
C GLU A 90 3.44 14.61 12.89
N VAL A 91 2.66 13.67 13.43
CA VAL A 91 1.24 13.93 13.72
C VAL A 91 1.06 14.84 14.92
N LEU A 92 1.91 14.71 15.95
CA LEU A 92 1.83 15.55 17.15
C LEU A 92 2.14 17.01 16.83
N SER A 93 3.21 17.27 16.07
CA SER A 93 3.57 18.63 15.64
C SER A 93 2.45 19.29 14.84
N LYS A 94 1.85 18.57 13.88
CA LYS A 94 0.71 19.09 13.09
C LYS A 94 -0.53 19.34 13.95
N LEU A 95 -0.79 18.49 14.93
CA LEU A 95 -1.91 18.68 15.86
C LEU A 95 -1.71 19.91 16.73
N GLU A 96 -0.51 20.15 17.25
CA GLU A 96 -0.19 21.34 18.04
C GLU A 96 -0.33 22.62 17.18
N GLU A 97 0.17 22.61 15.95
CA GLU A 97 0.00 23.71 14.99
C GLU A 97 -1.48 24.01 14.72
N ASP A 98 -2.29 22.98 14.47
CA ASP A 98 -3.74 23.11 14.23
C ASP A 98 -4.46 23.72 15.45
N LEU A 99 -4.13 23.29 16.67
CA LEU A 99 -4.69 23.83 17.91
C LEU A 99 -4.31 25.30 18.13
N LEU A 100 -3.06 25.68 17.81
CA LEU A 100 -2.60 27.07 17.89
C LEU A 100 -3.28 27.95 16.83
N ASN A 101 -3.54 27.42 15.63
CA ASN A 101 -4.28 28.11 14.57
C ASN A 101 -5.75 28.34 14.96
N GLU A 102 -6.36 27.39 15.67
CA GLU A 102 -7.71 27.52 16.21
C GLU A 102 -7.78 28.56 17.34
N GLN A 103 -6.83 28.53 18.30
CA GLN A 103 -6.77 29.49 19.39
C GLN A 103 -6.43 30.92 18.94
N SER A 104 -5.65 31.07 17.86
CA SER A 104 -5.31 32.39 17.30
C SER A 104 -6.40 32.97 16.39
N GLY A 105 -7.53 32.28 16.20
CA GLY A 105 -8.69 32.78 15.47
C GLY A 105 -8.44 33.01 13.96
N LYS A 106 -7.36 32.45 13.40
CA LYS A 106 -6.92 32.75 12.02
C LYS A 106 -7.66 32.00 10.91
N VAL A 107 -8.52 31.02 11.20
CA VAL A 107 -9.14 30.20 10.15
C VAL A 107 -10.58 30.63 9.86
N GLY A 108 -10.70 31.73 9.11
CA GLY A 108 -11.84 31.95 8.24
C GLY A 108 -11.76 31.00 7.03
N LYS A 109 -12.63 29.99 7.00
CA LYS A 109 -12.92 29.10 5.86
C LYS A 109 -11.72 28.32 5.29
N THR A 110 -11.48 27.11 5.82
CA THR A 110 -11.23 25.96 4.94
C THR A 110 -11.84 24.69 5.52
N LYS A 111 -12.51 23.97 4.62
CA LYS A 111 -13.30 22.77 4.82
C LYS A 111 -12.73 21.76 5.84
N VAL A 112 -13.56 21.43 6.84
CA VAL A 112 -13.89 20.04 7.21
C VAL A 112 -12.70 19.12 7.52
N LEU A 113 -11.89 19.40 8.55
CA LEU A 113 -10.92 18.40 9.06
C LEU A 113 -11.50 17.49 10.17
N PHE A 114 -12.66 17.83 10.74
CA PHE A 114 -13.22 17.14 11.91
C PHE A 114 -14.74 16.93 11.90
N LYS A 115 -15.38 16.84 10.73
CA LYS A 115 -16.82 16.56 10.70
C LYS A 115 -17.08 15.07 10.89
N GLY A 116 -17.02 14.64 12.14
CA GLY A 116 -17.38 13.28 12.52
C GLY A 116 -16.76 12.81 13.83
N PHE A 117 -16.92 13.57 14.91
CA PHE A 117 -17.22 12.97 16.21
C PHE A 117 -18.56 12.21 16.06
N GLY A 118 -18.49 11.06 15.37
CA GLY A 118 -19.60 10.13 15.22
C GLY A 118 -19.61 9.22 16.43
N LYS A 119 -20.78 9.16 17.08
CA LYS A 119 -21.18 8.29 18.18
C LYS A 119 -20.52 6.90 18.17
#